data_AF-A0A7X4ALQ0-F1
#
_entry.id   AF-A0A7X4ALQ0-F1
#
_cell.length_a   1.000
_cell.length_b   1.000
_cell.length_c   1.000
_cell.angle_alpha   90.00
_cell.angle_beta   90.00
_cell.angle_gamma   90.00
#
_symmetry.space_group_name_H-M   'P 1'
#
loop_
_entity.id
_entity.type
_entity.pdbx_description
1 polymer ?
#
loop_
_entity_poly.entity_id
_entity_poly.type
_entity_poly.pdbx_seq_one_letter_code
_entity_poly.pdbx_strand_id
1 'polypeptide(L)'
;MPRMRMHAQSRSKGSLLAWCSTAGLLCALFSVSSFAAAPTADQLEFFESRVRPLLAEHCHQCHSAQAKPVFAKLYLDTAEGLRQGSEAGPVVVPGRPDESRLMQAVRGESVQMPPTGKLADDQISVLAKWIEMGAPWPQEASRDFAASETGFDLDARKQAHWAWHPVKAASPPEVRNQAWPLNDVDRFLLARLESEGLSPAEEADRPTLLRRLSFALTGLPPSPEQIEAFLNDDSPAAYERLVDRLLASSHFGERWARHWMDLVRYSESHGSEGDPDVPQAWRYRDYLIRALNQDLPYDQLVREHIAGDLLDEPRWSADGKTNESLLGVAHFRMVEHAFQPVEPLEDRVKWTDNQIDVFSKAFQGLTVSCARCHDHKFDAISQKDFYSLFGVFYGARPIQATIDNPKD
;
A
#
# COMPACT_ATOMS: atom_id res chain seq x y z
N MET A 1 68.80 -42.00 -5.87
CA MET A 1 70.14 -41.71 -6.42
C MET A 1 70.18 -42.30 -7.84
N PRO A 2 70.78 -41.63 -8.86
CA PRO A 2 71.85 -40.64 -8.74
C PRO A 2 71.51 -39.22 -9.22
N ARG A 3 72.28 -38.29 -8.66
CA ARG A 3 72.48 -36.88 -9.05
C ARG A 3 73.66 -36.78 -10.01
N MET A 4 73.69 -35.75 -10.87
CA MET A 4 74.82 -34.83 -11.15
C MET A 4 74.35 -33.81 -12.23
N ARG A 5 74.34 -32.48 -11.98
CA ARG A 5 75.46 -31.48 -12.06
C ARG A 5 76.00 -31.36 -13.49
N MET A 6 76.31 -30.22 -14.12
CA MET A 6 76.63 -28.81 -13.81
C MET A 6 76.42 -28.04 -15.15
N HIS A 7 76.25 -26.72 -15.28
CA HIS A 7 77.25 -25.67 -15.07
C HIS A 7 76.67 -24.28 -15.33
N ALA A 8 77.13 -23.31 -14.56
CA ALA A 8 76.91 -21.88 -14.71
C ALA A 8 77.84 -21.25 -15.77
N GLN A 9 77.44 -20.12 -16.35
CA GLN A 9 78.36 -19.07 -16.78
C GLN A 9 77.78 -17.68 -16.50
N SER A 10 78.68 -16.79 -16.11
CA SER A 10 78.49 -15.43 -15.61
C SER A 10 79.15 -14.41 -16.54
N ARG A 11 79.04 -13.12 -16.17
CA ARG A 11 79.75 -11.89 -16.64
C ARG A 11 78.88 -11.01 -17.57
N SER A 12 78.85 -9.69 -17.46
CA SER A 12 79.57 -8.72 -16.61
C SER A 12 78.95 -7.32 -16.71
N LYS A 13 79.28 -6.50 -15.70
CA LYS A 13 78.99 -5.07 -15.50
C LYS A 13 79.55 -4.13 -16.60
N GLY A 14 78.94 -2.95 -16.72
CA GLY A 14 79.56 -1.70 -17.19
C GLY A 14 78.50 -0.71 -17.73
N SER A 15 77.93 0.18 -16.90
CA SER A 15 78.30 1.60 -16.70
C SER A 15 78.28 2.48 -17.96
N LEU A 16 77.47 3.57 -17.97
CA LEU A 16 77.93 4.98 -18.05
C LEU A 16 76.74 5.95 -18.31
N LEU A 17 76.64 6.91 -17.38
CA LEU A 17 76.40 8.36 -17.51
C LEU A 17 75.22 8.93 -18.33
N ALA A 18 74.56 9.86 -17.63
CA ALA A 18 73.51 10.78 -18.03
C ALA A 18 73.88 11.72 -19.19
N TRP A 19 72.86 12.20 -19.91
CA TRP A 19 72.70 13.61 -20.32
C TRP A 19 71.21 13.93 -20.61
N CYS A 20 70.79 15.10 -20.13
CA CYS A 20 69.48 15.72 -20.28
C CYS A 20 69.12 16.03 -21.74
N SER A 21 67.82 16.02 -22.08
CA SER A 21 67.06 17.22 -22.47
C SER A 21 65.66 16.87 -23.02
N THR A 22 64.64 17.32 -22.29
CA THR A 22 63.39 17.95 -22.74
C THR A 22 62.84 17.63 -24.15
N ALA A 23 61.73 16.88 -24.21
CA ALA A 23 60.53 17.17 -24.99
C ALA A 23 59.53 16.02 -24.80
N GLY A 24 58.28 16.31 -24.41
CA GLY A 24 57.22 15.29 -24.48
C GLY A 24 56.07 15.47 -23.50
N LEU A 25 55.17 16.37 -23.88
CA LEU A 25 53.71 16.31 -23.68
C LEU A 25 53.13 15.93 -22.30
N LEU A 26 52.36 16.89 -21.78
CA LEU A 26 51.18 16.66 -20.96
C LEU A 26 50.41 15.42 -21.41
N CYS A 27 50.30 14.43 -20.54
CA CYS A 27 49.16 13.52 -20.51
C CYS A 27 48.58 13.58 -19.10
N ALA A 28 47.77 14.61 -18.86
CA ALA A 28 46.87 14.65 -17.73
C ALA A 28 45.96 13.42 -17.83
N LEU A 29 46.13 12.50 -16.89
CA LEU A 29 45.22 11.38 -16.66
C LEU A 29 43.87 11.95 -16.21
N PHE A 30 43.04 12.34 -17.17
CA PHE A 30 41.59 12.39 -16.97
C PHE A 30 41.11 10.94 -16.86
N SER A 31 41.17 10.39 -15.65
CA SER A 31 40.29 9.29 -15.27
C SER A 31 38.87 9.84 -15.29
N VAL A 32 38.21 9.71 -16.43
CA VAL A 32 36.75 9.84 -16.51
C VAL A 32 36.20 8.62 -15.77
N SER A 33 36.02 8.76 -14.45
CA SER A 33 35.07 7.94 -13.72
C SER A 33 33.71 8.21 -14.34
N SER A 34 33.32 7.35 -15.28
CA SER A 34 31.97 7.33 -15.81
C SER A 34 31.06 6.91 -14.66
N PHE A 35 30.58 7.89 -13.89
CA PHE A 35 29.46 7.69 -13.00
C PHE A 35 28.33 7.14 -13.86
N ALA A 36 27.91 5.90 -13.60
CA ALA A 36 26.65 5.42 -14.12
C ALA A 36 25.59 6.42 -13.65
N ALA A 37 25.01 7.19 -14.59
CA ALA A 37 23.99 8.16 -14.28
C ALA A 37 22.84 7.44 -13.57
N ALA A 38 22.31 8.05 -12.51
CA ALA A 38 21.11 7.54 -11.87
C ALA A 38 19.98 7.40 -12.91
N PRO A 39 19.12 6.38 -12.82
CA PRO A 39 18.03 6.18 -13.75
C PRO A 39 17.14 7.43 -13.87
N THR A 40 16.76 7.82 -15.08
CA THR A 40 15.79 8.90 -15.30
C THR A 40 14.37 8.43 -14.94
N ALA A 41 13.45 9.37 -14.76
CA ALA A 41 12.05 9.06 -14.49
C ALA A 41 11.44 8.16 -15.60
N ASP A 42 11.64 8.50 -16.87
CA ASP A 42 11.17 7.72 -18.02
C ASP A 42 11.76 6.30 -18.05
N GLN A 43 13.01 6.14 -17.61
CA GLN A 43 13.68 4.84 -17.51
C GLN A 43 13.05 3.95 -16.43
N LEU A 44 12.68 4.54 -15.29
CA LEU A 44 12.00 3.84 -14.21
C LEU A 44 10.54 3.53 -14.55
N GLU A 45 9.83 4.46 -15.20
CA GLU A 45 8.46 4.23 -15.68
C GLU A 45 8.43 3.09 -16.71
N PHE A 46 9.38 3.06 -17.65
CA PHE A 46 9.49 1.96 -18.60
C PHE A 46 9.73 0.61 -17.91
N PHE A 47 10.58 0.59 -16.88
CA PHE A 47 10.81 -0.61 -16.08
C PHE A 47 9.52 -1.08 -15.37
N GLU A 48 8.84 -0.19 -14.64
CA GLU A 48 7.64 -0.53 -13.87
C GLU A 48 6.46 -0.94 -14.75
N SER A 49 6.25 -0.26 -15.88
CA SER A 49 5.09 -0.49 -16.74
C SER A 49 5.28 -1.63 -17.76
N ARG A 50 6.52 -1.91 -18.18
CA ARG A 50 6.80 -2.86 -19.29
C ARG A 50 7.66 -4.05 -18.87
N VAL A 51 8.66 -3.84 -18.02
CA VAL A 51 9.66 -4.87 -17.71
C VAL A 51 9.25 -5.69 -16.48
N ARG A 52 8.88 -5.03 -15.37
CA ARG A 52 8.51 -5.71 -14.12
C ARG A 52 7.33 -6.68 -14.30
N PRO A 53 6.24 -6.33 -15.01
CA PRO A 53 5.14 -7.26 -15.26
C PRO A 53 5.60 -8.47 -16.09
N LEU A 54 6.46 -8.26 -17.08
CA LEU A 54 6.99 -9.32 -17.93
C LEU A 54 7.86 -10.31 -17.15
N LEU A 55 8.74 -9.81 -16.28
CA LEU A 55 9.55 -10.66 -15.39
C LEU A 55 8.68 -11.42 -14.39
N ALA A 56 7.65 -10.78 -13.85
CA ALA A 56 6.71 -11.40 -12.94
C ALA A 56 5.93 -12.55 -13.58
N GLU A 57 5.43 -12.32 -14.79
CA GLU A 57 4.62 -13.29 -15.51
C GLU A 57 5.45 -14.49 -16.02
N HIS A 58 6.65 -14.23 -16.57
CA HIS A 58 7.40 -15.26 -17.32
C HIS A 58 8.65 -15.79 -16.62
N CYS A 59 9.12 -15.13 -15.56
CA CYS A 59 10.43 -15.46 -14.96
C CYS A 59 10.36 -15.80 -13.46
N HIS A 60 9.54 -15.09 -12.68
CA HIS A 60 9.58 -15.17 -11.21
C HIS A 60 9.17 -16.54 -10.65
N GLN A 61 8.40 -17.34 -11.38
CA GLN A 61 8.05 -18.70 -10.95
C GLN A 61 9.29 -19.57 -10.66
N CYS A 62 10.39 -19.35 -11.40
CA CYS A 62 11.63 -20.14 -11.30
C CYS A 62 12.85 -19.33 -10.85
N HIS A 63 12.84 -18.01 -11.09
CA HIS A 63 13.97 -17.10 -10.84
C HIS A 63 13.58 -15.93 -9.94
N SER A 64 12.95 -16.22 -8.79
CA SER A 64 12.65 -15.24 -7.74
C SER A 64 13.07 -15.75 -6.38
N ALA A 65 13.10 -14.86 -5.39
CA ALA A 65 13.38 -15.24 -4.01
C ALA A 65 12.31 -16.18 -3.40
N GLN A 66 11.13 -16.26 -4.00
CA GLN A 66 10.05 -17.14 -3.56
C GLN A 66 9.95 -18.45 -4.37
N ALA A 67 10.74 -18.60 -5.45
CA ALA A 67 10.74 -19.81 -6.26
C ALA A 67 11.25 -21.04 -5.48
N LYS A 68 10.61 -22.19 -5.67
CA LYS A 68 10.97 -23.46 -5.01
C LYS A 68 10.95 -24.61 -6.03
N PRO A 69 12.10 -25.09 -6.52
CA PRO A 69 13.46 -24.58 -6.28
C PRO A 69 13.77 -23.29 -7.05
N VAL A 70 14.75 -22.49 -6.57
CA VAL A 70 15.33 -21.37 -7.33
C VAL A 70 16.34 -21.93 -8.33
N PHE A 71 16.05 -21.79 -9.63
CA PHE A 71 16.91 -22.34 -10.67
C PHE A 71 18.15 -21.48 -10.90
N ALA A 72 19.32 -22.13 -11.02
CA ALA A 72 20.63 -21.52 -11.25
C ALA A 72 21.06 -20.45 -10.22
N LYS A 73 20.42 -20.42 -9.04
CA LYS A 73 20.57 -19.35 -8.04
C LYS A 73 20.40 -17.94 -8.61
N LEU A 74 19.52 -17.81 -9.61
CA LEU A 74 19.25 -16.56 -10.30
C LEU A 74 17.98 -15.92 -9.76
N TYR A 75 18.06 -14.63 -9.44
CA TYR A 75 16.97 -13.81 -8.90
C TYR A 75 16.72 -12.62 -9.82
N LEU A 76 15.56 -12.60 -10.47
CA LEU A 76 15.11 -11.56 -11.42
C LEU A 76 13.98 -10.69 -10.84
N ASP A 77 13.74 -10.78 -9.54
CA ASP A 77 12.74 -10.04 -8.77
C ASP A 77 13.34 -8.90 -7.95
N THR A 78 14.67 -8.76 -7.93
CA THR A 78 15.37 -7.71 -7.16
C THR A 78 16.57 -7.14 -7.92
N ALA A 79 16.93 -5.89 -7.61
CA ALA A 79 18.12 -5.23 -8.16
C ALA A 79 19.42 -5.96 -7.80
N GLU A 80 19.50 -6.44 -6.55
CA GLU A 80 20.70 -7.12 -6.04
C GLU A 80 20.86 -8.49 -6.68
N GLY A 81 19.77 -9.25 -6.80
CA GLY A 81 19.75 -10.51 -7.52
C GLY A 81 20.22 -10.38 -8.97
N LEU A 82 19.74 -9.34 -9.65
CA LEU A 82 20.14 -9.02 -11.01
C LEU A 82 21.64 -8.70 -11.13
N ARG A 83 22.19 -7.92 -10.18
CA ARG A 83 23.62 -7.59 -10.12
C ARG A 83 24.49 -8.80 -9.80
N GLN A 84 24.04 -9.66 -8.90
CA GLN A 84 24.75 -10.88 -8.51
C GLN A 84 24.85 -11.88 -9.67
N GLY A 85 23.81 -11.96 -10.50
CA GLY A 85 23.74 -12.90 -11.62
C GLY A 85 23.36 -14.31 -11.15
N SER A 86 23.70 -15.31 -11.96
CA SER A 86 23.46 -16.72 -11.64
C SER A 86 24.73 -17.38 -11.09
N GLU A 87 24.63 -18.64 -10.70
CA GLU A 87 25.81 -19.45 -10.32
C GLU A 87 26.86 -19.58 -11.44
N ALA A 88 26.49 -19.32 -12.70
CA ALA A 88 27.39 -19.29 -13.84
C ALA A 88 27.99 -17.90 -14.11
N GLY A 89 27.63 -16.86 -13.35
CA GLY A 89 28.10 -15.48 -13.48
C GLY A 89 27.02 -14.50 -13.97
N PRO A 90 27.42 -13.31 -14.46
CA PRO A 90 26.48 -12.25 -14.85
C PRO A 90 25.46 -12.70 -15.91
N VAL A 91 24.21 -12.31 -15.70
CA VAL A 91 23.09 -12.65 -16.60
C VAL A 91 22.66 -11.46 -17.47
N VAL A 92 22.76 -10.25 -16.94
CA VAL A 92 22.55 -9.00 -17.67
C VAL A 92 23.84 -8.20 -17.70
N VAL A 93 24.19 -7.72 -18.89
CA VAL A 93 25.31 -6.80 -19.13
C VAL A 93 24.70 -5.45 -19.52
N PRO A 94 24.65 -4.47 -18.59
CA PRO A 94 24.06 -3.16 -18.85
C PRO A 94 24.60 -2.51 -20.13
N GLY A 95 23.69 -2.01 -20.98
CA GLY A 95 23.99 -1.39 -22.26
C GLY A 95 24.31 -2.36 -23.40
N ARG A 96 24.40 -3.68 -23.14
CA ARG A 96 24.84 -4.68 -24.13
C ARG A 96 23.88 -5.88 -24.17
N PRO A 97 22.71 -5.73 -24.84
CA PRO A 97 21.73 -6.81 -24.97
C PRO A 97 22.30 -8.10 -25.56
N ASP A 98 23.10 -8.00 -26.63
CA ASP A 98 23.62 -9.20 -27.33
C ASP A 98 24.71 -9.95 -26.54
N GLU A 99 25.37 -9.28 -25.59
CA GLU A 99 26.30 -9.93 -24.65
C GLU A 99 25.60 -10.47 -23.38
N SER A 100 24.32 -10.17 -23.20
CA SER A 100 23.56 -10.58 -22.02
C SER A 100 23.01 -11.99 -22.19
N ARG A 101 23.37 -12.89 -21.27
CA ARG A 101 22.88 -14.28 -21.27
C ARG A 101 21.37 -14.38 -21.14
N LEU A 102 20.73 -13.41 -20.49
CA LEU A 102 19.27 -13.30 -20.45
C LEU A 102 18.69 -13.26 -21.87
N MET A 103 19.27 -12.45 -22.76
CA MET A 103 18.81 -12.32 -24.14
C MET A 103 19.05 -13.58 -24.95
N GLN A 104 20.22 -14.20 -24.79
CA GLN A 104 20.54 -15.47 -25.44
C GLN A 104 19.57 -16.58 -25.03
N ALA A 105 19.13 -16.59 -23.76
CA ALA A 105 18.17 -17.57 -23.26
C ALA A 105 16.74 -17.33 -23.79
N VAL A 106 16.26 -16.08 -23.77
CA VAL A 106 14.90 -15.77 -24.26
C VAL A 106 14.74 -15.82 -25.78
N ARG A 107 15.85 -15.71 -26.52
CA ARG A 107 15.91 -15.92 -27.97
C ARG A 107 16.08 -17.39 -28.36
N GLY A 108 16.40 -18.27 -27.40
CA GLY A 108 16.64 -19.69 -27.67
C GLY A 108 18.00 -20.01 -28.30
N GLU A 109 18.97 -19.10 -28.18
CA GLU A 109 20.32 -19.25 -28.71
C GLU A 109 21.21 -20.10 -27.79
N SER A 110 20.80 -20.29 -26.54
CA SER A 110 21.49 -21.12 -25.53
C SER A 110 20.53 -22.10 -24.86
N VAL A 111 20.19 -21.88 -23.59
CA VAL A 111 19.12 -22.59 -22.89
C VAL A 111 17.81 -21.86 -23.14
N GLN A 112 16.81 -22.53 -23.70
CA GLN A 112 15.51 -21.95 -23.97
C GLN A 112 14.82 -21.54 -22.67
N MET A 113 14.48 -20.26 -22.55
CA MET A 113 13.67 -19.71 -21.48
C MET A 113 12.57 -18.79 -22.03
N PRO A 114 11.35 -18.79 -21.48
CA PRO A 114 10.81 -19.73 -20.49
C PRO A 114 10.73 -21.19 -21.00
N PRO A 115 10.67 -22.18 -20.09
CA PRO A 115 10.54 -23.59 -20.48
C PRO A 115 9.20 -23.91 -21.17
N THR A 116 8.22 -23.03 -21.04
CA THR A 116 6.89 -23.12 -21.67
C THR A 116 6.87 -22.70 -23.13
N GLY A 117 7.96 -22.12 -23.65
CA GLY A 117 8.06 -21.66 -25.03
C GLY A 117 8.77 -20.32 -25.15
N LYS A 118 9.15 -19.96 -26.38
CA LYS A 118 9.78 -18.67 -26.68
C LYS A 118 8.81 -17.52 -26.37
N LEU A 119 9.30 -16.45 -25.75
CA LEU A 119 8.53 -15.21 -25.61
C LEU A 119 8.16 -14.62 -26.98
N ALA A 120 7.10 -13.81 -27.00
CA ALA A 120 6.74 -13.06 -28.19
C ALA A 120 7.83 -12.01 -28.54
N ASP A 121 8.00 -11.70 -29.83
CA ASP A 121 9.11 -10.86 -30.28
C ASP A 121 9.03 -9.41 -29.73
N ASP A 122 7.83 -8.92 -29.42
CA ASP A 122 7.61 -7.64 -28.75
C ASP A 122 8.08 -7.67 -27.28
N GLN A 123 7.84 -8.76 -26.56
CA GLN A 123 8.33 -8.98 -25.19
C GLN A 123 9.85 -9.08 -25.15
N ILE A 124 10.46 -9.79 -26.11
CA ILE A 124 11.92 -9.86 -26.26
C ILE A 124 12.48 -8.46 -26.54
N SER A 125 11.81 -7.67 -27.37
CA SER A 125 12.21 -6.29 -27.67
C SER A 125 12.14 -5.37 -26.45
N VAL A 126 11.16 -5.58 -25.55
CA VAL A 126 11.08 -4.85 -24.27
C VAL A 126 12.30 -5.15 -23.39
N LEU A 127 12.68 -6.43 -23.24
CA LEU A 127 13.86 -6.81 -22.46
C LEU A 127 15.15 -6.28 -23.09
N ALA A 128 15.29 -6.36 -24.42
CA ALA A 128 16.44 -5.82 -25.13
C ALA A 128 16.60 -4.31 -24.89
N LYS A 129 15.50 -3.55 -25.05
CA LYS A 129 15.49 -2.11 -24.82
C LYS A 129 15.83 -1.74 -23.38
N TRP A 130 15.30 -2.49 -22.42
CA TRP A 130 15.63 -2.28 -21.00
C TRP A 130 17.12 -2.49 -20.71
N ILE A 131 17.72 -3.54 -21.26
CA ILE A 131 19.17 -3.79 -21.11
C ILE A 131 19.97 -2.69 -21.81
N GLU A 132 19.57 -2.26 -23.01
CA GLU A 132 20.20 -1.17 -23.76
C GLU A 132 20.20 0.15 -22.95
N MET A 133 19.12 0.42 -22.21
CA MET A 133 18.99 1.57 -21.30
C MET A 133 19.87 1.46 -20.04
N GLY A 134 20.68 0.40 -19.90
CA GLY A 134 21.52 0.16 -18.73
C GLY A 134 20.87 -0.69 -17.65
N ALA A 135 19.78 -1.40 -17.97
CA ALA A 135 18.97 -2.18 -17.03
C ALA A 135 18.55 -1.37 -15.79
N PRO A 136 17.92 -0.19 -15.95
CA PRO A 136 17.50 0.66 -14.83
C PRO A 136 16.57 -0.12 -13.89
N TRP A 137 16.82 0.02 -12.58
CA TRP A 137 16.01 -0.58 -11.51
C TRP A 137 15.79 0.49 -10.41
N PRO A 138 14.58 0.62 -9.85
CA PRO A 138 14.30 1.58 -8.77
C PRO A 138 15.18 1.34 -7.55
N GLN A 139 15.59 2.40 -6.88
CA GLN A 139 16.40 2.27 -5.68
C GLN A 139 15.53 1.74 -4.52
N GLU A 140 15.43 0.42 -4.40
CA GLU A 140 14.83 -0.25 -3.26
C GLU A 140 15.87 -0.34 -2.14
N ALA A 141 15.49 -0.07 -0.89
CA ALA A 141 16.39 -0.23 0.26
C ALA A 141 16.96 -1.65 0.23
N SER A 142 18.29 -1.76 0.21
CA SER A 142 19.02 -3.03 0.19
C SER A 142 18.50 -3.92 1.32
N ARG A 143 17.69 -4.91 0.99
CA ARG A 143 17.45 -6.04 1.87
C ARG A 143 18.70 -6.89 1.74
N ASP A 144 19.57 -6.81 2.74
CA ASP A 144 20.71 -7.72 2.84
C ASP A 144 20.19 -9.15 2.78
N PHE A 145 20.50 -9.85 1.68
CA PHE A 145 20.16 -11.26 1.47
C PHE A 145 21.19 -12.19 2.14
N ALA A 146 21.63 -11.81 3.35
CA ALA A 146 21.56 -12.79 4.42
C ALA A 146 20.06 -12.98 4.75
N ALA A 147 19.30 -13.52 3.78
CA ALA A 147 18.06 -14.20 4.05
C ALA A 147 18.46 -15.35 4.96
N SER A 148 18.36 -15.03 6.24
CA SER A 148 18.33 -16.01 7.28
C SER A 148 17.32 -17.07 6.87
N GLU A 149 17.65 -18.29 7.26
CA GLU A 149 16.67 -19.30 7.57
C GLU A 149 15.70 -18.88 8.70
N THR A 150 15.48 -17.59 8.97
CA THR A 150 14.44 -17.19 9.92
C THR A 150 13.15 -17.11 9.13
N GLY A 151 12.24 -18.06 9.41
CA GLY A 151 10.87 -17.98 8.96
C GLY A 151 10.16 -16.70 9.42
N PHE A 152 8.86 -16.63 9.21
CA PHE A 152 8.04 -15.55 9.72
C PHE A 152 8.18 -15.42 11.25
N ASP A 153 8.99 -14.46 11.69
CA ASP A 153 9.07 -14.04 13.08
C ASP A 153 8.01 -12.98 13.36
N LEU A 154 6.96 -13.40 14.06
CA LEU A 154 5.83 -12.55 14.44
C LEU A 154 6.25 -11.52 15.49
N ASP A 155 7.05 -11.93 16.47
CA ASP A 155 7.40 -11.09 17.62
C ASP A 155 8.36 -9.97 17.20
N ALA A 156 9.34 -10.28 16.36
CA ALA A 156 10.23 -9.27 15.78
C ALA A 156 9.44 -8.22 14.99
N ARG A 157 8.43 -8.62 14.21
CA ARG A 157 7.58 -7.69 13.44
C ARG A 157 6.71 -6.80 14.33
N LYS A 158 6.11 -7.35 15.39
CA LYS A 158 5.38 -6.55 16.38
C LYS A 158 6.28 -5.51 17.02
N GLN A 159 7.52 -5.89 17.36
CA GLN A 159 8.47 -4.96 17.96
C GLN A 159 8.93 -3.86 16.99
N ALA A 160 9.04 -4.17 15.70
CA ALA A 160 9.62 -3.26 14.70
C ALA A 160 8.76 -2.04 14.34
N HIS A 161 7.42 -2.10 14.47
CA HIS A 161 6.54 -1.01 14.03
C HIS A 161 5.66 -0.47 15.15
N TRP A 162 5.61 0.86 15.29
CA TRP A 162 4.93 1.57 16.38
C TRP A 162 3.43 1.23 16.51
N ALA A 163 2.76 0.90 15.40
CA ALA A 163 1.33 0.57 15.38
C ALA A 163 0.96 -0.69 16.20
N TRP A 164 1.93 -1.56 16.48
CA TRP A 164 1.73 -2.76 17.31
C TRP A 164 1.99 -2.54 18.80
N HIS A 165 2.42 -1.32 19.18
CA HIS A 165 2.69 -0.97 20.56
C HIS A 165 1.49 -0.25 21.18
N PRO A 166 1.25 -0.41 22.49
CA PRO A 166 0.25 0.40 23.19
C PRO A 166 0.52 1.90 23.02
N VAL A 167 -0.55 2.67 22.77
CA VAL A 167 -0.47 4.12 22.70
C VAL A 167 0.01 4.67 24.05
N LYS A 168 1.05 5.49 24.02
CA LYS A 168 1.60 6.16 25.20
C LYS A 168 1.18 7.62 25.18
N ALA A 169 0.79 8.14 26.34
CA ALA A 169 0.57 9.57 26.50
C ALA A 169 1.87 10.33 26.22
N ALA A 170 1.80 11.35 25.37
CA ALA A 170 2.91 12.24 25.08
C ALA A 170 2.62 13.62 25.68
N SER A 171 3.64 14.25 26.27
CA SER A 171 3.54 15.65 26.69
C SER A 171 3.65 16.55 25.45
N PRO A 172 2.78 17.56 25.30
CA PRO A 172 2.87 18.51 24.21
C PRO A 172 4.23 19.23 24.21
N PRO A 173 4.86 19.45 23.04
CA PRO A 173 6.15 20.13 22.97
C PRO A 173 6.00 21.62 23.32
N GLU A 174 7.11 22.22 23.77
CA GLU A 174 7.21 23.67 23.87
C GLU A 174 7.38 24.28 22.47
N VAL A 175 6.70 25.41 22.25
CA VAL A 175 6.71 26.16 20.99
C VAL A 175 7.09 27.61 21.27
N ARG A 176 7.71 28.26 20.29
CA ARG A 176 8.12 29.67 20.41
C ARG A 176 6.90 30.59 20.34
N ASN A 177 6.01 30.36 19.38
CA ASN A 177 4.75 31.10 19.27
C ASN A 177 3.65 30.45 20.14
N GLN A 178 3.51 30.92 21.37
CA GLN A 178 2.51 30.39 22.30
C GLN A 178 1.07 30.85 22.02
N ALA A 179 0.87 31.85 21.15
CA ALA A 179 -0.45 32.43 20.89
C ALA A 179 -1.22 31.73 19.76
N TRP A 180 -0.53 30.96 18.91
CA TRP A 180 -1.15 30.30 17.75
C TRP A 180 -1.87 28.98 18.07
N PRO A 181 -1.32 28.06 18.90
CA PRO A 181 -1.99 26.80 19.21
C PRO A 181 -3.33 27.01 19.94
N LEU A 182 -4.41 26.42 19.44
CA LEU A 182 -5.72 26.41 20.10
C LEU A 182 -5.85 25.22 21.07
N ASN A 183 -5.17 24.12 20.76
CA ASN A 183 -5.12 22.92 21.58
C ASN A 183 -3.73 22.26 21.55
N ASP A 184 -3.60 21.13 22.24
CA ASP A 184 -2.34 20.41 22.35
C ASP A 184 -1.86 19.77 21.03
N VAL A 185 -2.77 19.41 20.11
CA VAL A 185 -2.41 18.89 18.78
C VAL A 185 -1.68 19.96 17.98
N ASP A 186 -2.16 21.20 18.03
CA ASP A 186 -1.54 22.33 17.32
C ASP A 186 -0.10 22.57 17.79
N ARG A 187 0.22 22.28 19.06
CA ARG A 187 1.59 22.39 19.58
C ARG A 187 2.53 21.41 18.87
N PHE A 188 2.09 20.18 18.62
CA PHE A 188 2.90 19.19 17.88
C PHE A 188 3.15 19.64 16.43
N LEU A 189 2.13 20.17 15.77
CA LEU A 189 2.25 20.70 14.40
C LEU A 189 3.19 21.90 14.35
N LEU A 190 2.99 22.88 15.24
CA LEU A 190 3.77 24.10 15.29
C LEU A 190 5.23 23.82 15.66
N ALA A 191 5.49 22.93 16.62
CA ALA A 191 6.86 22.54 16.96
C ALA A 191 7.61 21.99 15.73
N ARG A 192 6.94 21.18 14.89
CA ARG A 192 7.53 20.69 13.65
C ARG A 192 7.80 21.84 12.67
N LEU A 193 6.82 22.70 12.43
CA LEU A 193 6.96 23.86 11.53
C LEU A 193 8.12 24.77 11.97
N GLU A 194 8.19 25.16 13.24
CA GLU A 194 9.25 26.01 13.78
C GLU A 194 10.64 25.37 13.67
N SER A 195 10.74 24.05 13.84
CA SER A 195 12.00 23.31 13.67
C SER A 195 12.50 23.31 12.22
N GLU A 196 11.58 23.38 11.25
CA GLU A 196 11.88 23.48 9.83
C GLU A 196 12.01 24.94 9.34
N GLY A 197 11.84 25.92 10.23
CA GLY A 197 11.84 27.34 9.85
C GLY A 197 10.60 27.77 9.06
N LEU A 198 9.51 27.02 9.16
CA LEU A 198 8.22 27.31 8.56
C LEU A 198 7.30 28.00 9.56
N SER A 199 6.38 28.81 9.02
CA SER A 199 5.30 29.44 9.78
C SER A 199 3.95 28.87 9.34
N PRO A 200 2.93 28.83 10.22
CA PRO A 200 1.58 28.48 9.82
C PRO A 200 1.07 29.37 8.69
N ALA A 201 0.23 28.80 7.81
CA ALA A 201 -0.46 29.58 6.79
C ALA A 201 -1.48 30.54 7.42
N GLU A 202 -1.72 31.66 6.75
CA GLU A 202 -2.78 32.60 7.16
C GLU A 202 -4.15 31.93 7.06
N GLU A 203 -5.06 32.35 7.94
CA GLU A 203 -6.44 31.89 7.90
C GLU A 203 -7.13 32.37 6.62
N ALA A 204 -7.96 31.52 6.02
CA ALA A 204 -8.70 31.89 4.84
C ALA A 204 -9.76 32.95 5.15
N ASP A 205 -10.12 33.76 4.14
CA ASP A 205 -11.19 34.75 4.30
C ASP A 205 -12.55 34.10 4.64
N ARG A 206 -13.42 34.87 5.28
CA ARG A 206 -14.73 34.38 5.77
C ARG A 206 -15.58 33.75 4.65
N PRO A 207 -15.79 34.37 3.47
CA PRO A 207 -16.48 33.70 2.35
C PRO A 207 -15.87 32.35 1.96
N THR A 208 -14.54 32.26 1.90
CA THR A 208 -13.82 31.03 1.58
C THR A 208 -14.03 29.95 2.63
N LEU A 209 -13.95 30.30 3.93
CA LEU A 209 -14.20 29.37 5.04
C LEU A 209 -15.63 28.82 4.99
N LEU A 210 -16.63 29.69 4.83
CA LEU A 210 -18.02 29.28 4.72
C LEU A 210 -18.22 28.28 3.57
N ARG A 211 -17.72 28.61 2.38
CA ARG A 211 -17.83 27.74 1.21
C ARG A 211 -17.19 26.37 1.48
N ARG A 212 -15.97 26.34 2.03
CA ARG A 212 -15.25 25.10 2.32
C ARG A 212 -16.00 24.24 3.33
N LEU A 213 -16.45 24.84 4.44
CA LEU A 213 -17.20 24.13 5.48
C LEU A 213 -18.52 23.57 4.97
N SER A 214 -19.29 24.34 4.19
CA SER A 214 -20.56 23.83 3.63
C SER A 214 -20.32 22.61 2.73
N PHE A 215 -19.35 22.67 1.80
CA PHE A 215 -19.06 21.51 0.97
C PHE A 215 -18.47 20.32 1.75
N ALA A 216 -17.61 20.59 2.73
CA ALA A 216 -16.98 19.53 3.53
C ALA A 216 -18.00 18.80 4.41
N LEU A 217 -18.88 19.55 5.09
CA LEU A 217 -19.79 19.00 6.07
C LEU A 217 -21.11 18.53 5.46
N THR A 218 -21.69 19.28 4.50
CA THR A 218 -23.01 18.96 3.93
C THR A 218 -22.96 18.56 2.46
N GLY A 219 -21.83 18.78 1.77
CA GLY A 219 -21.73 18.51 0.33
C GLY A 219 -22.45 19.54 -0.56
N LEU A 220 -23.03 20.58 0.03
CA LEU A 220 -23.83 21.58 -0.67
C LEU A 220 -23.17 22.97 -0.58
N PRO A 221 -23.41 23.86 -1.56
CA PRO A 221 -23.04 25.26 -1.41
C PRO A 221 -23.85 25.92 -0.28
N PRO A 222 -23.34 26.98 0.37
CA PRO A 222 -24.09 27.73 1.36
C PRO A 222 -25.27 28.46 0.70
N SER A 223 -26.40 28.55 1.41
CA SER A 223 -27.56 29.35 0.95
C SER A 223 -27.29 30.85 1.08
N PRO A 224 -28.03 31.72 0.36
CA PRO A 224 -27.94 33.16 0.53
C PRO A 224 -28.11 33.62 1.99
N GLU A 225 -29.05 33.01 2.72
CA GLU A 225 -29.34 33.32 4.12
C GLU A 225 -28.18 32.90 5.03
N GLN A 226 -27.54 31.76 4.76
CA GLN A 226 -26.36 31.30 5.49
C GLN A 226 -25.16 32.23 5.25
N ILE A 227 -24.99 32.70 4.01
CA ILE A 227 -23.95 33.68 3.65
C ILE A 227 -24.16 34.97 4.43
N GLU A 228 -25.35 35.54 4.37
CA GLU A 228 -25.65 36.79 5.08
C GLU A 228 -25.49 36.62 6.60
N ALA A 229 -26.04 35.54 7.16
CA ALA A 229 -25.96 35.29 8.60
C ALA A 229 -24.53 35.10 9.10
N PHE A 230 -23.66 34.45 8.32
CA PHE A 230 -22.26 34.29 8.72
C PHE A 230 -21.45 35.57 8.49
N LEU A 231 -21.61 36.25 7.35
CA LEU A 231 -20.82 37.44 7.05
C LEU A 231 -21.16 38.64 7.96
N ASN A 232 -22.38 38.71 8.48
CA ASN A 232 -22.81 39.77 9.40
C ASN A 232 -22.61 39.42 10.89
N ASP A 233 -22.09 38.24 11.21
CA ASP A 233 -21.83 37.82 12.60
C ASP A 233 -20.39 38.17 13.02
N ASP A 234 -20.21 39.35 13.60
CA ASP A 234 -18.91 39.84 14.09
C ASP A 234 -18.50 39.27 15.46
N SER A 235 -19.26 38.32 16.00
CA SER A 235 -18.91 37.75 17.30
C SER A 235 -17.66 36.86 17.18
N PRO A 236 -16.89 36.70 18.28
CA PRO A 236 -15.72 35.83 18.30
C PRO A 236 -16.06 34.34 18.13
N ALA A 237 -17.34 33.95 18.25
CA ALA A 237 -17.81 32.56 18.12
C ALA A 237 -18.64 32.31 16.85
N ALA A 238 -18.53 33.21 15.86
CA ALA A 238 -19.29 33.12 14.61
C ALA A 238 -18.93 31.84 13.82
N TYR A 239 -17.65 31.44 13.85
CA TYR A 239 -17.15 30.26 13.15
C TYR A 239 -17.68 28.98 13.76
N GLU A 240 -17.59 28.83 15.08
CA GLU A 240 -18.07 27.67 15.83
C GLU A 240 -19.57 27.50 15.64
N ARG A 241 -20.35 28.59 15.73
CA ARG A 241 -21.79 28.53 15.46
C ARG A 241 -22.14 28.19 14.02
N LEU A 242 -21.29 28.54 13.06
CA LEU A 242 -21.45 28.06 11.68
C LEU A 242 -21.23 26.54 11.62
N VAL A 243 -20.15 26.04 12.22
CA VAL A 243 -19.84 24.61 12.28
C VAL A 243 -20.99 23.83 12.94
N ASP A 244 -21.46 24.26 14.10
CA ASP A 244 -22.56 23.63 14.82
C ASP A 244 -23.84 23.54 13.97
N ARG A 245 -24.19 24.62 13.26
CA ARG A 245 -25.35 24.63 12.37
C ARG A 245 -25.21 23.66 11.19
N LEU A 246 -23.99 23.52 10.64
CA LEU A 246 -23.72 22.61 9.53
C LEU A 246 -23.71 21.15 10.00
N LEU A 247 -23.15 20.86 11.17
CA LEU A 247 -23.19 19.53 11.80
C LEU A 247 -24.62 19.12 12.16
N ALA A 248 -25.45 20.05 12.61
CA ALA A 248 -26.86 19.80 12.91
C ALA A 248 -27.77 19.67 11.67
N SER A 249 -27.25 19.88 10.45
CA SER A 249 -28.02 19.72 9.21
C SER A 249 -28.24 18.25 8.89
N SER A 250 -29.44 17.88 8.42
CA SER A 250 -29.70 16.51 7.93
C SER A 250 -28.76 16.08 6.79
N HIS A 251 -28.26 17.05 6.02
CA HIS A 251 -27.30 16.81 4.93
C HIS A 251 -25.91 16.40 5.43
N PHE A 252 -25.59 16.62 6.71
CA PHE A 252 -24.34 16.14 7.29
C PHE A 252 -24.24 14.61 7.21
N GLY A 253 -25.24 13.91 7.75
CA GLY A 253 -25.32 12.45 7.70
C GLY A 253 -25.37 11.92 6.27
N GLU A 254 -26.09 12.59 5.35
CA GLU A 254 -26.10 12.22 3.92
C GLU A 254 -24.71 12.32 3.29
N ARG A 255 -23.98 13.40 3.58
CA ARG A 255 -22.64 13.62 3.04
C ARG A 255 -21.64 12.59 3.58
N TRP A 256 -21.65 12.38 4.90
CA TRP A 256 -20.68 11.54 5.59
C TRP A 256 -20.98 10.06 5.44
N ALA A 257 -22.25 9.66 5.34
CA ALA A 257 -22.63 8.26 5.08
C ALA A 257 -22.01 7.75 3.78
N ARG A 258 -21.87 8.58 2.74
CA ARG A 258 -21.19 8.17 1.49
C ARG A 258 -19.74 7.75 1.73
N HIS A 259 -18.99 8.50 2.54
CA HIS A 259 -17.60 8.16 2.85
C HIS A 259 -17.51 6.82 3.59
N TRP A 260 -18.45 6.56 4.50
CA TRP A 260 -18.51 5.28 5.20
C TRP A 260 -18.95 4.14 4.28
N MET A 261 -19.92 4.38 3.41
CA MET A 261 -20.39 3.43 2.41
C MET A 261 -19.27 2.99 1.46
N ASP A 262 -18.36 3.88 1.09
CA ASP A 262 -17.18 3.53 0.29
C ASP A 262 -16.26 2.52 1.03
N LEU A 263 -16.09 2.67 2.35
CA LEU A 263 -15.26 1.77 3.16
C LEU A 263 -15.84 0.35 3.23
N VAL A 264 -17.15 0.25 3.36
CA VAL A 264 -17.85 -1.04 3.50
C VAL A 264 -18.33 -1.61 2.16
N ARG A 265 -17.99 -0.97 1.04
CA ARG A 265 -18.39 -1.37 -0.32
C ARG A 265 -19.90 -1.46 -0.49
N TYR A 266 -20.61 -0.42 -0.07
CA TYR A 266 -22.05 -0.35 -0.24
C TYR A 266 -22.46 -0.64 -1.68
N SER A 267 -23.36 -1.60 -1.84
CA SER A 267 -23.95 -1.95 -3.13
C SER A 267 -25.43 -2.25 -2.97
N GLU A 268 -26.21 -1.88 -4.00
CA GLU A 268 -27.63 -2.23 -4.08
C GLU A 268 -27.87 -3.48 -4.94
N SER A 269 -26.81 -4.00 -5.58
CA SER A 269 -26.79 -5.25 -6.33
C SER A 269 -25.54 -6.07 -6.01
N HIS A 270 -25.54 -7.33 -6.42
CA HIS A 270 -24.43 -8.25 -6.20
C HIS A 270 -23.32 -8.16 -7.26
N GLY A 271 -23.47 -7.38 -8.33
CA GLY A 271 -22.41 -7.14 -9.30
C GLY A 271 -21.95 -8.37 -10.10
N SER A 272 -22.77 -9.42 -10.15
CA SER A 272 -22.50 -10.68 -10.89
C SER A 272 -23.25 -10.75 -12.23
N GLU A 273 -23.14 -11.87 -12.96
CA GLU A 273 -24.01 -12.12 -14.11
C GLU A 273 -25.48 -12.02 -13.70
N GLY A 274 -26.30 -11.30 -14.48
CA GLY A 274 -27.71 -11.05 -14.14
C GLY A 274 -27.95 -9.98 -13.07
N ASP A 275 -26.89 -9.51 -12.41
CA ASP A 275 -26.83 -8.42 -11.43
C ASP A 275 -28.03 -8.35 -10.46
N PRO A 276 -28.28 -9.41 -9.66
CA PRO A 276 -29.43 -9.43 -8.78
C PRO A 276 -29.27 -8.39 -7.66
N ASP A 277 -30.40 -7.76 -7.30
CA ASP A 277 -30.47 -6.80 -6.20
C ASP A 277 -30.07 -7.44 -4.87
N VAL A 278 -29.40 -6.66 -4.01
CA VAL A 278 -29.24 -6.97 -2.59
C VAL A 278 -30.53 -6.53 -1.88
N PRO A 279 -31.37 -7.45 -1.39
CA PRO A 279 -32.67 -7.07 -0.86
C PRO A 279 -32.55 -6.09 0.29
N GLN A 280 -33.29 -4.97 0.21
CA GLN A 280 -33.36 -3.95 1.25
C GLN A 280 -32.03 -3.24 1.59
N ALA A 281 -31.02 -3.27 0.70
CA ALA A 281 -29.73 -2.62 0.94
C ALA A 281 -29.84 -1.14 1.36
N TRP A 282 -30.81 -0.41 0.78
CA TRP A 282 -31.11 0.98 1.11
C TRP A 282 -31.35 1.22 2.62
N ARG A 283 -31.81 0.21 3.37
CA ARG A 283 -32.01 0.33 4.82
C ARG A 283 -30.70 0.54 5.58
N TYR A 284 -29.61 -0.06 5.11
CA TYR A 284 -28.28 0.15 5.67
C TYR A 284 -27.78 1.59 5.41
N ARG A 285 -27.96 2.10 4.18
CA ARG A 285 -27.67 3.51 3.85
C ARG A 285 -28.43 4.45 4.79
N ASP A 286 -29.73 4.24 4.93
CA ASP A 286 -30.56 5.12 5.74
C ASP A 286 -30.22 5.00 7.24
N TYR A 287 -29.85 3.81 7.72
CA TYR A 287 -29.29 3.60 9.06
C TYR A 287 -28.02 4.43 9.27
N LEU A 288 -27.06 4.41 8.34
CA LEU A 288 -25.83 5.20 8.45
C LEU A 288 -26.12 6.70 8.53
N ILE A 289 -27.01 7.19 7.67
CA ILE A 289 -27.41 8.60 7.66
C ILE A 289 -27.99 8.99 9.01
N ARG A 290 -28.88 8.15 9.59
CA ARG A 290 -29.45 8.39 10.91
C ARG A 290 -28.41 8.34 12.02
N ALA A 291 -27.54 7.33 12.02
CA ALA A 291 -26.50 7.16 13.03
C ALA A 291 -25.55 8.36 13.08
N LEU A 292 -25.11 8.86 11.91
CA LEU A 292 -24.24 10.02 11.82
C LEU A 292 -24.94 11.33 12.23
N ASN A 293 -26.17 11.55 11.79
CA ASN A 293 -26.95 12.74 12.19
C ASN A 293 -27.30 12.75 13.68
N GLN A 294 -27.35 11.59 14.33
CA GLN A 294 -27.60 11.45 15.77
C GLN A 294 -26.33 11.52 16.61
N ASP A 295 -25.16 11.74 15.99
CA ASP A 295 -23.85 11.74 16.64
C ASP A 295 -23.62 10.43 17.43
N LEU A 296 -23.92 9.29 16.81
CA LEU A 296 -23.74 7.99 17.45
C LEU A 296 -22.26 7.80 17.84
N PRO A 297 -21.96 7.45 19.11
CA PRO A 297 -20.59 7.21 19.54
C PRO A 297 -19.88 6.20 18.64
N TYR A 298 -18.65 6.51 18.26
CA TYR A 298 -17.88 5.68 17.31
C TYR A 298 -17.74 4.24 17.78
N ASP A 299 -17.56 4.00 19.07
CA ASP A 299 -17.45 2.65 19.62
C ASP A 299 -18.75 1.86 19.47
N GLN A 300 -19.91 2.50 19.65
CA GLN A 300 -21.21 1.89 19.39
C GLN A 300 -21.41 1.63 17.89
N LEU A 301 -21.09 2.60 17.03
CA LEU A 301 -21.16 2.44 15.58
C LEU A 301 -20.35 1.20 15.14
N VAL A 302 -19.10 1.07 15.60
CA VAL A 302 -18.24 -0.07 15.27
C VAL A 302 -18.80 -1.39 15.79
N ARG A 303 -19.33 -1.43 17.03
CA ARG A 303 -19.97 -2.64 17.57
C ARG A 303 -21.17 -3.08 16.73
N GLU A 304 -22.03 -2.15 16.32
CA GLU A 304 -23.18 -2.44 15.47
C GLU A 304 -22.77 -3.02 14.12
N HIS A 305 -21.67 -2.53 13.52
CA HIS A 305 -21.16 -3.04 12.25
C HIS A 305 -20.53 -4.43 12.32
N ILE A 306 -20.01 -4.82 13.48
CA ILE A 306 -19.30 -6.10 13.66
C ILE A 306 -20.25 -7.18 14.20
N ALA A 307 -21.11 -6.82 15.15
CA ALA A 307 -21.87 -7.75 15.97
C ALA A 307 -23.22 -7.18 16.43
N GLY A 308 -23.82 -6.30 15.63
CA GLY A 308 -25.10 -5.66 15.94
C GLY A 308 -26.27 -6.62 16.16
N ASP A 309 -26.20 -7.82 15.57
CA ASP A 309 -27.13 -8.94 15.76
C ASP A 309 -26.88 -9.72 17.06
N LEU A 310 -25.75 -9.50 17.73
CA LEU A 310 -25.34 -10.17 18.97
C LEU A 310 -25.38 -9.25 20.20
N LEU A 311 -25.87 -8.01 20.05
CA LEU A 311 -26.01 -7.10 21.19
C LEU A 311 -27.18 -7.51 22.08
N ASP A 312 -26.90 -7.73 23.37
CA ASP A 312 -27.93 -8.03 24.38
C ASP A 312 -28.95 -6.89 24.51
N GLU A 313 -28.48 -5.65 24.40
CA GLU A 313 -29.28 -4.43 24.42
C GLU A 313 -29.10 -3.69 23.08
N PRO A 314 -29.90 -4.04 22.05
CA PRO A 314 -29.82 -3.36 20.76
C PRO A 314 -30.37 -1.93 20.86
N ARG A 315 -29.82 -1.05 20.02
CA ARG A 315 -30.32 0.30 19.82
C ARG A 315 -31.58 0.27 18.97
N TRP A 316 -32.62 0.92 19.47
CA TRP A 316 -33.88 1.11 18.77
C TRP A 316 -33.94 2.50 18.14
N SER A 317 -34.70 2.64 17.05
CA SER A 317 -35.05 3.93 16.47
C SER A 317 -35.80 4.80 17.47
N ALA A 318 -35.84 6.12 17.24
CA ALA A 318 -36.46 7.08 18.16
C ALA A 318 -37.96 6.81 18.42
N ASP A 319 -38.66 6.18 17.46
CA ASP A 319 -40.05 5.77 17.61
C ASP A 319 -40.22 4.37 18.24
N GLY A 320 -39.11 3.70 18.57
CA GLY A 320 -39.08 2.38 19.21
C GLY A 320 -39.40 1.21 18.29
N LYS A 321 -39.57 1.44 16.98
CA LYS A 321 -40.12 0.43 16.06
C LYS A 321 -39.08 -0.39 15.34
N THR A 322 -37.87 0.15 15.13
CA THR A 322 -36.82 -0.48 14.32
C THR A 322 -35.60 -0.77 15.17
N ASN A 323 -35.09 -2.00 15.10
CA ASN A 323 -33.78 -2.37 15.64
C ASN A 323 -32.69 -1.85 14.70
N GLU A 324 -32.05 -0.75 15.09
CA GLU A 324 -31.01 -0.09 14.31
C GLU A 324 -29.69 -0.87 14.39
N SER A 325 -29.37 -1.46 15.54
CA SER A 325 -28.13 -2.24 15.69
C SER A 325 -28.05 -3.42 14.72
N LEU A 326 -29.17 -4.10 14.49
CA LEU A 326 -29.23 -5.21 13.54
C LEU A 326 -28.95 -4.80 12.08
N LEU A 327 -29.25 -3.56 11.71
CA LEU A 327 -28.92 -3.04 10.37
C LEU A 327 -27.41 -2.92 10.20
N GLY A 328 -26.65 -2.68 11.27
CA GLY A 328 -25.20 -2.50 11.23
C GLY A 328 -24.46 -3.66 10.56
N VAL A 329 -24.87 -4.91 10.75
CA VAL A 329 -24.19 -6.08 10.15
C VAL A 329 -24.57 -6.35 8.70
N ALA A 330 -25.49 -5.58 8.11
CA ALA A 330 -25.97 -5.81 6.75
C ALA A 330 -24.88 -5.66 5.68
N HIS A 331 -23.83 -4.86 5.92
CA HIS A 331 -22.72 -4.68 4.96
C HIS A 331 -21.99 -5.99 4.65
N PHE A 332 -21.98 -6.96 5.55
CA PHE A 332 -21.39 -8.28 5.28
C PHE A 332 -22.09 -9.03 4.14
N ARG A 333 -23.26 -8.57 3.69
CA ARG A 333 -23.98 -9.11 2.53
C ARG A 333 -23.72 -8.35 1.23
N MET A 334 -23.05 -7.19 1.28
CA MET A 334 -22.65 -6.38 0.12
C MET A 334 -21.38 -6.96 -0.53
N VAL A 335 -21.49 -8.23 -0.90
CA VAL A 335 -20.44 -9.02 -1.53
C VAL A 335 -20.92 -9.53 -2.88
N GLU A 336 -19.97 -9.78 -3.78
CA GLU A 336 -20.26 -10.40 -5.06
C GLU A 336 -20.90 -11.78 -4.86
N HIS A 337 -22.04 -12.03 -5.50
CA HIS A 337 -22.77 -13.28 -5.36
C HIS A 337 -23.32 -13.71 -6.72
N ALA A 338 -22.82 -14.83 -7.25
CA ALA A 338 -23.25 -15.33 -8.55
C ALA A 338 -24.77 -15.59 -8.56
N PHE A 339 -25.45 -15.15 -9.62
CA PHE A 339 -26.88 -15.41 -9.80
C PHE A 339 -27.19 -16.91 -9.89
N GLN A 340 -26.27 -17.68 -10.48
CA GLN A 340 -26.31 -19.15 -10.51
C GLN A 340 -24.90 -19.69 -10.26
N PRO A 341 -24.51 -19.92 -8.98
CA PRO A 341 -23.18 -20.41 -8.66
C PRO A 341 -22.98 -21.79 -9.28
N VAL A 342 -21.95 -21.92 -10.13
CA VAL A 342 -21.54 -23.22 -10.68
C VAL A 342 -20.94 -24.08 -9.59
N GLU A 343 -20.20 -23.48 -8.65
CA GLU A 343 -19.66 -24.15 -7.47
C GLU A 343 -19.92 -23.38 -6.17
N PRO A 344 -20.97 -23.75 -5.39
CA PRO A 344 -21.39 -23.00 -4.20
C PRO A 344 -20.33 -22.89 -3.10
N LEU A 345 -19.43 -23.87 -2.99
CA LEU A 345 -18.37 -23.84 -1.98
C LEU A 345 -17.31 -22.79 -2.31
N GLU A 346 -16.94 -22.67 -3.58
CA GLU A 346 -15.98 -21.66 -4.03
C GLU A 346 -16.53 -20.25 -3.79
N ASP A 347 -17.80 -20.02 -4.12
CA ASP A 347 -18.47 -18.74 -3.88
C ASP A 347 -18.50 -18.39 -2.40
N ARG A 348 -18.83 -19.35 -1.53
CA ARG A 348 -18.78 -19.13 -0.09
C ARG A 348 -17.38 -18.73 0.39
N VAL A 349 -16.32 -19.35 -0.13
CA VAL A 349 -14.94 -18.98 0.19
C VAL A 349 -14.63 -17.54 -0.27
N LYS A 350 -15.07 -17.16 -1.48
CA LYS A 350 -14.91 -15.79 -2.00
C LYS A 350 -15.65 -14.76 -1.15
N TRP A 351 -16.87 -15.06 -0.71
CA TRP A 351 -17.64 -14.16 0.17
C TRP A 351 -16.94 -13.95 1.50
N THR A 352 -16.51 -15.04 2.15
CA THR A 352 -15.80 -14.96 3.43
C THR A 352 -14.49 -14.18 3.30
N ASP A 353 -13.74 -14.39 2.23
CA ASP A 353 -12.53 -13.62 1.97
C ASP A 353 -12.81 -12.12 1.77
N ASN A 354 -13.88 -11.78 1.02
CA ASN A 354 -14.30 -10.39 0.84
C ASN A 354 -14.70 -9.74 2.16
N GLN A 355 -15.45 -10.45 3.02
CA GLN A 355 -15.83 -9.98 4.35
C GLN A 355 -14.61 -9.68 5.21
N ILE A 356 -13.59 -10.54 5.19
CA ILE A 356 -12.31 -10.30 5.90
C ILE A 356 -11.60 -9.07 5.34
N ASP A 357 -11.57 -8.91 4.02
CA ASP A 357 -10.92 -7.77 3.37
C ASP A 357 -11.56 -6.44 3.75
N VAL A 358 -12.90 -6.37 3.68
CA VAL A 358 -13.67 -5.19 4.08
C VAL A 358 -13.51 -4.91 5.57
N PHE A 359 -13.70 -5.93 6.41
CA PHE A 359 -13.60 -5.77 7.86
C PHE A 359 -12.20 -5.29 8.30
N SER A 360 -11.14 -5.94 7.83
CA SER A 360 -9.79 -5.60 8.24
C SER A 360 -9.36 -4.21 7.78
N LYS A 361 -9.75 -3.80 6.57
CA LYS A 361 -9.44 -2.46 6.06
C LYS A 361 -10.27 -1.38 6.73
N ALA A 362 -11.59 -1.58 6.86
CA ALA A 362 -12.49 -0.55 7.38
C ALA A 362 -12.31 -0.30 8.88
N PHE A 363 -12.10 -1.36 9.67
CA PHE A 363 -12.09 -1.26 11.14
C PHE A 363 -10.70 -1.34 11.77
N GLN A 364 -9.72 -1.94 11.08
CA GLN A 364 -8.36 -2.06 11.62
C GLN A 364 -7.33 -1.25 10.84
N GLY A 365 -7.66 -0.78 9.62
CA GLY A 365 -6.68 -0.15 8.74
C GLY A 365 -5.59 -1.11 8.27
N LEU A 366 -5.86 -2.43 8.26
CA LEU A 366 -4.88 -3.48 7.97
C LEU A 366 -5.28 -4.29 6.75
N THR A 367 -4.29 -4.74 5.97
CA THR A 367 -4.49 -5.61 4.79
C THR A 367 -4.39 -7.09 5.13
N VAL A 368 -5.21 -7.58 6.08
CA VAL A 368 -5.15 -8.96 6.58
C VAL A 368 -5.30 -9.98 5.45
N SER A 369 -6.08 -9.70 4.41
CA SER A 369 -6.30 -10.59 3.26
C SER A 369 -5.04 -10.91 2.44
N CYS A 370 -3.96 -10.12 2.56
CA CYS A 370 -2.66 -10.46 1.99
C CYS A 370 -2.04 -11.69 2.66
N ALA A 371 -2.44 -12.03 3.90
CA ALA A 371 -1.95 -13.17 4.64
C ALA A 371 -2.63 -14.52 4.26
N ARG A 372 -3.53 -14.50 3.27
CA ARG A 372 -4.30 -15.68 2.83
C ARG A 372 -3.40 -16.81 2.33
N CYS A 373 -2.47 -16.49 1.43
CA CYS A 373 -1.65 -17.49 0.75
C CYS A 373 -0.32 -17.76 1.46
N HIS A 374 0.16 -16.80 2.25
CA HIS A 374 1.42 -16.83 2.99
C HIS A 374 1.35 -15.80 4.13
N ASP A 375 2.27 -15.83 5.10
CA ASP A 375 2.32 -14.79 6.14
C ASP A 375 2.52 -13.38 5.54
N HIS A 376 1.94 -12.36 6.15
CA HIS A 376 1.90 -11.02 5.58
C HIS A 376 3.30 -10.46 5.27
N LYS A 377 3.44 -9.83 4.09
CA LYS A 377 4.75 -9.40 3.53
C LYS A 377 5.49 -8.39 4.42
N PHE A 378 4.75 -7.51 5.10
CA PHE A 378 5.29 -6.40 5.88
C PHE A 378 4.83 -6.44 7.34
N ASP A 379 3.52 -6.49 7.53
CA ASP A 379 2.89 -6.48 8.85
C ASP A 379 3.05 -7.76 9.68
N ALA A 380 2.86 -7.60 10.99
CA ALA A 380 2.89 -8.66 11.99
C ALA A 380 1.59 -9.49 11.98
N ILE A 381 1.25 -10.05 10.82
CA ILE A 381 0.03 -10.83 10.59
C ILE A 381 0.43 -12.17 9.96
N SER A 382 0.19 -13.27 10.67
CA SER A 382 0.47 -14.60 10.16
C SER A 382 -0.68 -15.11 9.28
N GLN A 383 -0.39 -16.13 8.47
CA GLN A 383 -1.42 -16.87 7.75
C GLN A 383 -2.40 -17.56 8.72
N LYS A 384 -1.93 -17.97 9.90
CA LYS A 384 -2.79 -18.51 10.96
C LYS A 384 -3.80 -17.47 11.45
N ASP A 385 -3.42 -16.20 11.55
CA ASP A 385 -4.33 -15.12 11.96
C ASP A 385 -5.44 -14.94 10.91
N PHE A 386 -5.08 -14.92 9.61
CA PHE A 386 -6.05 -14.90 8.52
C PHE A 386 -7.05 -16.06 8.62
N TYR A 387 -6.58 -17.31 8.74
CA TYR A 387 -7.48 -18.47 8.80
C TYR A 387 -8.27 -18.58 10.12
N SER A 388 -7.79 -17.97 11.20
CA SER A 388 -8.56 -17.85 12.44
C SER A 388 -9.76 -16.93 12.24
N LEU A 389 -9.55 -15.79 11.55
CA LEU A 389 -10.62 -14.88 11.18
C LEU A 389 -11.56 -15.49 10.13
N PHE A 390 -11.02 -16.23 9.17
CA PHE A 390 -11.80 -17.02 8.21
C PHE A 390 -12.74 -17.99 8.91
N GLY A 391 -12.28 -18.71 9.93
CA GLY A 391 -13.13 -19.60 10.72
C GLY A 391 -14.34 -18.88 11.36
N VAL A 392 -14.13 -17.66 11.85
CA VAL A 392 -15.21 -16.82 12.44
C VAL A 392 -16.23 -16.44 11.37
N PHE A 393 -15.81 -15.80 10.27
CA PHE A 393 -16.73 -15.33 9.24
C PHE A 393 -17.37 -16.47 8.45
N TYR A 394 -16.63 -17.54 8.17
CA TYR A 394 -17.19 -18.73 7.50
C TYR A 394 -18.27 -19.39 8.35
N GLY A 395 -18.16 -19.33 9.68
CA GLY A 395 -19.13 -19.86 10.62
C GLY A 395 -20.43 -19.04 10.71
N ALA A 396 -20.39 -17.76 10.31
CA ALA A 396 -21.57 -16.90 10.27
C ALA A 396 -22.57 -17.39 9.20
N ARG A 397 -23.86 -17.19 9.45
CA ARG A 397 -24.93 -17.60 8.54
C ARG A 397 -25.63 -16.37 7.97
N PRO A 398 -25.71 -16.23 6.64
CA PRO A 398 -26.50 -15.15 6.05
C PRO A 398 -27.98 -15.39 6.35
N ILE A 399 -28.65 -14.38 6.89
CA ILE A 399 -30.09 -14.40 7.18
C ILE A 399 -30.76 -13.14 6.66
N GLN A 400 -32.06 -13.24 6.36
CA GLN A 400 -32.95 -12.08 6.38
C GLN A 400 -33.61 -12.04 7.74
N ALA A 401 -33.55 -10.90 8.41
CA ALA A 401 -34.08 -10.73 9.75
C ALA A 401 -35.15 -9.64 9.79
N THR A 402 -36.18 -9.86 10.60
CA THR A 402 -37.18 -8.82 10.92
C THR A 402 -36.54 -7.81 11.85
N ILE A 403 -36.56 -6.54 11.45
CA ILE A 403 -36.02 -5.43 12.24
C ILE A 403 -37.09 -4.75 13.11
N ASP A 404 -38.36 -5.11 12.92
CA ASP A 404 -39.47 -4.54 13.67
C ASP A 404 -39.45 -4.99 15.14
N ASN A 405 -39.90 -4.12 16.04
CA ASN A 405 -40.02 -4.44 17.44
C ASN A 405 -41.08 -5.53 17.65
N PRO A 406 -40.74 -6.69 18.23
CA PRO A 406 -41.70 -7.79 18.39
C PRO A 406 -42.79 -7.51 19.44
N LYS A 407 -42.72 -6.39 20.15
CA LYS A 407 -43.73 -5.95 21.12
C LYS A 407 -44.80 -5.04 20.51
N ASP A 408 -44.58 -4.53 19.30
CA ASP A 408 -45.57 -3.80 18.50
C ASP A 408 -46.42 -4.79 17.70
#